data_AF-M1TUD5-F1
#
_entry.id   AF-M1TUD5-F1
#
_cell.length_a   1.000
_cell.length_b   1.000
_cell.length_c   1.000
_cell.angle_alpha   90.00
_cell.angle_beta   90.00
_cell.angle_gamma   90.00
#
_symmetry.space_group_name_H-M   'P 1'
#
loop_
_entity.id
_entity.type
_entity.pdbx_description
1 polymer ?
#
loop_
_entity_poly.entity_id
_entity_poly.type
_entity_poly.pdbx_seq_one_letter_code
_entity_poly.pdbx_strand_id
1 'polypeptide(L)'
;MGTAVPAVFLKAAAWAESQPLSDPAARAVQQVLFQLTGPPRIGVCTLDAAVDISIPGAVMVRTTWPAVGSGADVVLLVHPGELSGRVRSRMRFGPQLFVHIEDKDKLSNYTVEISELIKVRERLLIGELQALSRLFPQLTPGILVSRQPVAEIPRVAVIGPDMQAVALLRTQLAPHVELSDSAGVDVVVAVAGPTGFLLVDAPILQDAWHRVGRLVVCSPLPVGVCPGAVPAGSDIVETVLKLARMPIKEQFPQVPSGRWDQVVARWERKDDLEFQKFRLHNDREGVRRRWNIAFPGEPRIATQVLIMAAFAILVTTLLRLDSLPLVLLMVFIQVLNARRSKVTKWWNQAQKMLQLDITSRTAGDKLGPMKWLRQQRLDSEK
;
A
#
# COMPACT_ATOMS: atom_id res chain seq x y z
N MET A 1 -15.86 23.16 18.89
CA MET A 1 -14.41 23.30 19.11
C MET A 1 -13.71 22.91 17.82
N GLY A 2 -12.96 23.82 17.18
CA GLY A 2 -12.32 23.55 15.89
C GLY A 2 -11.29 22.43 16.02
N THR A 3 -11.46 21.35 15.25
CA THR A 3 -10.49 20.25 15.20
C THR A 3 -9.21 20.76 14.55
N ALA A 4 -8.19 21.03 15.36
CA ALA A 4 -6.89 21.49 14.87
C ALA A 4 -6.26 20.44 13.95
N VAL A 5 -5.70 20.89 12.82
CA VAL A 5 -4.95 20.04 11.89
C VAL A 5 -3.71 19.50 12.63
N PRO A 6 -3.42 18.18 12.59
CA PRO A 6 -2.26 17.63 13.27
C PRO A 6 -0.96 18.25 12.78
N ALA A 7 -0.02 18.48 13.70
CA ALA A 7 1.25 19.14 13.39
C ALA A 7 2.07 18.41 12.31
N VAL A 8 1.94 17.08 12.21
CA VAL A 8 2.64 16.28 11.18
C VAL A 8 2.16 16.62 9.77
N PHE A 9 0.87 16.94 9.57
CA PHE A 9 0.35 17.37 8.27
C PHE A 9 0.94 18.72 7.87
N LEU A 10 0.99 19.66 8.81
CA LEU A 10 1.57 20.98 8.56
C LEU A 10 3.06 20.89 8.24
N LYS A 11 3.82 20.08 8.99
CA LYS A 11 5.24 19.86 8.73
C LYS A 11 5.50 19.18 7.38
N ALA A 12 4.72 18.16 7.03
CA ALA A 12 4.87 17.46 5.75
C ALA A 12 4.52 18.38 4.57
N ALA A 13 3.47 19.20 4.69
CA ALA A 13 3.10 20.18 3.68
C ALA A 13 4.19 21.25 3.49
N ALA A 14 4.63 21.88 4.59
CA ALA A 14 5.69 22.89 4.55
C ALA A 14 7.00 22.33 3.97
N TRP A 15 7.37 21.10 4.32
CA TRP A 15 8.52 20.43 3.72
C TRP A 15 8.33 20.26 2.21
N ALA A 16 7.19 19.73 1.76
CA ALA A 16 6.95 19.49 0.34
C ALA A 16 6.91 20.79 -0.49
N GLU A 17 6.39 21.88 0.08
CA GLU A 17 6.38 23.21 -0.54
C GLU A 17 7.77 23.85 -0.65
N SER A 18 8.67 23.53 0.28
CA SER A 18 10.06 24.02 0.27
C SER A 18 10.93 23.38 -0.83
N GLN A 19 10.48 22.28 -1.42
CA GLN A 19 11.22 21.56 -2.45
C GLN A 19 10.90 22.07 -3.86
N PRO A 20 11.80 21.90 -4.84
CA PRO A 20 11.51 22.21 -6.24
C PRO A 20 10.29 21.45 -6.77
N LEU A 21 9.49 22.08 -7.64
CA LEU A 21 8.28 21.48 -8.27
C LEU A 21 8.56 20.18 -9.07
N SER A 22 9.81 19.95 -9.46
CA SER A 22 10.26 18.75 -10.17
C SER A 22 10.77 17.64 -9.24
N ASP A 23 10.80 17.86 -7.91
CA ASP A 23 11.28 16.87 -6.95
C ASP A 23 10.30 15.69 -6.81
N PRO A 24 10.72 14.45 -7.12
CA PRO A 24 9.87 13.28 -7.03
C PRO A 24 9.44 12.94 -5.59
N ALA A 25 10.27 13.23 -4.59
CA ALA A 25 9.94 12.99 -3.18
C ALA A 25 8.87 13.99 -2.70
N ALA A 26 8.99 15.26 -3.09
CA ALA A 26 7.98 16.27 -2.80
C ALA A 26 6.62 15.93 -3.42
N ARG A 27 6.61 15.49 -4.68
CA ARG A 27 5.37 15.03 -5.36
C ARG A 27 4.76 13.81 -4.67
N ALA A 28 5.58 12.84 -4.24
CA ALA A 28 5.10 11.67 -3.52
C ALA A 28 4.44 12.06 -2.18
N VAL A 29 5.06 12.98 -1.42
CA VAL A 29 4.48 13.52 -0.18
C VAL A 29 3.18 14.29 -0.46
N GLN A 30 3.15 15.15 -1.48
CA GLN A 30 1.94 15.87 -1.87
C GLN A 30 0.79 14.94 -2.27
N GLN A 31 1.10 13.84 -2.97
CA GLN A 31 0.11 12.83 -3.34
C GLN A 31 -0.46 12.13 -2.09
N VAL A 32 0.38 11.77 -1.12
CA VAL A 32 -0.08 11.19 0.16
C VAL A 32 -0.95 12.18 0.93
N LEU A 33 -0.53 13.44 1.02
CA LEU A 33 -1.31 14.50 1.67
C LEU A 33 -2.67 14.69 1.00
N PHE A 34 -2.71 14.78 -0.33
CA PHE A 34 -3.95 14.91 -1.10
C PHE A 34 -4.90 13.73 -0.85
N GLN A 35 -4.38 12.51 -0.80
CA GLN A 35 -5.20 11.33 -0.50
C GLN A 35 -5.77 11.35 0.92
N LEU A 36 -5.00 11.83 1.89
CA LEU A 36 -5.39 11.87 3.30
C LEU A 36 -6.22 13.11 3.68
N THR A 37 -6.29 14.14 2.83
CA THR A 37 -7.18 15.31 3.06
C THR A 37 -8.51 15.21 2.33
N GLY A 38 -8.66 14.23 1.42
CA GLY A 38 -9.90 13.95 0.70
C GLY A 38 -11.01 13.30 1.56
N PRO A 39 -12.12 12.86 0.94
CA PRO A 39 -13.21 12.14 1.63
C PRO A 39 -12.71 10.85 2.32
N PRO A 40 -13.39 10.36 3.38
CA PRO A 40 -13.03 9.12 4.08
C PRO A 40 -12.97 7.94 3.11
N ARG A 41 -11.91 7.15 3.18
CA ARG A 41 -11.76 5.94 2.36
C ARG A 41 -12.13 4.73 3.19
N ILE A 42 -13.19 4.00 2.81
CA ILE A 42 -13.70 2.89 3.61
C ILE A 42 -13.65 1.59 2.81
N GLY A 43 -13.05 0.56 3.40
CA GLY A 43 -13.11 -0.80 2.89
C GLY A 43 -14.05 -1.65 3.73
N VAL A 44 -14.81 -2.53 3.09
CA VAL A 44 -15.68 -3.49 3.78
C VAL A 44 -15.30 -4.90 3.35
N CYS A 45 -15.07 -5.77 4.32
CA CYS A 45 -14.74 -7.17 4.07
C CYS A 45 -15.31 -8.09 5.14
N THR A 46 -15.40 -9.37 4.77
CA THR A 46 -15.47 -10.49 5.70
C THR A 46 -14.06 -11.09 5.84
N LEU A 47 -13.91 -12.14 6.63
CA LEU A 47 -12.64 -12.88 6.70
C LEU A 47 -12.27 -13.55 5.36
N ASP A 48 -13.25 -13.82 4.50
CA ASP A 48 -13.05 -14.59 3.27
C ASP A 48 -13.12 -13.74 1.99
N ALA A 49 -13.85 -12.63 2.01
CA ALA A 49 -14.15 -11.87 0.81
C ALA A 49 -14.34 -10.36 1.05
N ALA A 50 -14.14 -9.58 0.00
CA ALA A 50 -14.58 -8.19 -0.06
C ALA A 50 -16.12 -8.14 -0.09
N VAL A 51 -16.70 -7.09 0.51
CA VAL A 51 -18.15 -6.85 0.50
C VAL A 51 -18.43 -5.59 -0.32
N ASP A 52 -19.26 -5.74 -1.35
CA ASP A 52 -19.66 -4.62 -2.20
C ASP A 52 -20.86 -3.90 -1.57
N ILE A 53 -20.59 -2.75 -0.97
CA ILE A 53 -21.58 -1.86 -0.38
C ILE A 53 -21.17 -0.41 -0.57
N SER A 54 -22.12 0.52 -0.56
CA SER A 54 -21.89 1.95 -0.63
C SER A 54 -22.18 2.60 0.72
N ILE A 55 -21.25 3.42 1.21
CA ILE A 55 -21.42 4.23 2.43
C ILE A 55 -21.48 5.70 2.02
N PRO A 56 -22.56 6.43 2.34
CA PRO A 56 -22.70 7.83 1.97
C PRO A 56 -21.53 8.70 2.46
N GLY A 57 -21.01 9.57 1.60
CA GLY A 57 -19.93 10.49 1.94
C GLY A 57 -18.53 9.85 2.01
N ALA A 58 -18.39 8.55 1.72
CA ALA A 58 -17.11 7.85 1.68
C ALA A 58 -16.73 7.40 0.27
N VAL A 59 -15.42 7.26 0.02
CA VAL A 59 -14.88 6.58 -1.15
C VAL A 59 -14.67 5.11 -0.81
N MET A 60 -15.39 4.23 -1.50
CA MET A 60 -15.30 2.79 -1.26
C MET A 60 -14.01 2.21 -1.85
N VAL A 61 -13.29 1.44 -1.04
CA VAL A 61 -12.03 0.80 -1.38
C VAL A 61 -12.19 -0.70 -1.29
N ARG A 62 -12.02 -1.39 -2.43
CA ARG A 62 -12.08 -2.86 -2.46
C ARG A 62 -10.99 -3.45 -1.57
N THR A 63 -11.41 -4.06 -0.47
CA THR A 63 -10.52 -4.56 0.58
C THR A 63 -10.84 -6.02 0.87
N THR A 64 -9.83 -6.86 1.06
CA THR A 64 -9.95 -8.26 1.48
C THR A 64 -9.20 -8.46 2.78
N TRP A 65 -9.63 -9.42 3.61
CA TRP A 65 -8.87 -9.80 4.79
C TRP A 65 -7.65 -10.68 4.41
N PRO A 66 -6.49 -10.52 5.07
CA PRO A 66 -6.12 -9.40 5.93
C PRO A 66 -5.96 -8.12 5.11
N ALA A 67 -6.47 -6.99 5.62
CA ALA A 67 -6.34 -5.71 4.94
C ALA A 67 -4.89 -5.22 5.04
N VAL A 68 -4.12 -5.40 3.95
CA VAL A 68 -2.74 -4.93 3.82
C VAL A 68 -2.69 -3.93 2.66
N GLY A 69 -2.25 -2.70 2.92
CA GLY A 69 -2.02 -1.71 1.86
C GLY A 69 -3.25 -1.37 1.02
N SER A 70 -4.47 -1.52 1.56
CA SER A 70 -5.70 -1.26 0.81
C SER A 70 -5.85 0.22 0.40
N GLY A 71 -5.15 1.14 1.06
CA GLY A 71 -5.38 2.58 0.90
C GLY A 71 -6.68 3.06 1.54
N ALA A 72 -7.31 2.22 2.37
CA ALA A 72 -8.45 2.62 3.19
C ALA A 72 -8.00 3.34 4.46
N ASP A 73 -8.80 4.30 4.91
CA ASP A 73 -8.68 4.92 6.24
C ASP A 73 -9.32 4.00 7.29
N VAL A 74 -10.51 3.48 6.98
CA VAL A 74 -11.30 2.60 7.84
C VAL A 74 -11.57 1.28 7.13
N VAL A 75 -11.44 0.17 7.86
CA VAL A 75 -11.81 -1.17 7.40
C VAL A 75 -12.91 -1.72 8.32
N LEU A 76 -14.08 -1.95 7.74
CA LEU A 76 -15.21 -2.57 8.39
C LEU A 76 -15.13 -4.08 8.16
N LEU A 77 -14.83 -4.82 9.23
CA LEU A 77 -14.80 -6.27 9.21
C LEU A 77 -16.15 -6.82 9.67
N VAL A 78 -16.89 -7.39 8.73
CA VAL A 78 -18.16 -8.06 8.97
C VAL A 78 -17.90 -9.49 9.40
N HIS A 79 -18.23 -9.82 10.65
CA HIS A 79 -18.09 -11.17 11.17
C HIS A 79 -19.14 -11.45 12.25
N PRO A 80 -19.93 -12.53 12.12
CA PRO A 80 -20.87 -12.90 13.17
C PRO A 80 -20.11 -13.43 14.39
N GLY A 81 -20.36 -12.85 15.56
CA GLY A 81 -19.77 -13.30 16.82
C GLY A 81 -18.35 -12.82 17.09
N GLU A 82 -17.72 -13.41 18.12
CA GLU A 82 -16.45 -12.93 18.64
C GLU A 82 -15.27 -13.25 17.70
N LEU A 83 -14.42 -12.24 17.47
CA LEU A 83 -13.21 -12.38 16.67
C LEU A 83 -12.11 -13.15 17.42
N SER A 84 -11.39 -13.99 16.69
CA SER A 84 -10.21 -14.67 17.22
C SER A 84 -9.11 -13.67 17.62
N GLY A 85 -8.26 -14.08 18.57
CA GLY A 85 -7.11 -13.28 19.03
C GLY A 85 -6.18 -12.84 17.90
N ARG A 86 -6.00 -13.70 16.88
CA ARG A 86 -5.22 -13.36 15.68
C ARG A 86 -5.82 -12.19 14.91
N VAL A 87 -7.12 -12.27 14.64
CA VAL A 87 -7.83 -11.22 13.90
C VAL A 87 -7.82 -9.91 14.68
N ARG A 88 -8.12 -9.93 15.98
CA ARG A 88 -8.08 -8.72 16.81
C ARG A 88 -6.69 -8.12 16.95
N SER A 89 -5.67 -8.95 17.10
CA SER A 89 -4.28 -8.47 17.10
C SER A 89 -3.98 -7.74 15.79
N ARG A 90 -4.35 -8.32 14.65
CA ARG A 90 -4.14 -7.66 13.35
C ARG A 90 -4.87 -6.32 13.25
N MET A 91 -6.12 -6.27 13.71
CA MET A 91 -6.90 -5.03 13.79
C MET A 91 -6.21 -3.97 14.66
N ARG A 92 -5.60 -4.37 15.78
CA ARG A 92 -4.89 -3.49 16.71
C ARG A 92 -3.58 -2.91 16.13
N PHE A 93 -2.79 -3.74 15.45
CA PHE A 93 -1.47 -3.33 14.97
C PHE A 93 -1.48 -2.73 13.56
N GLY A 94 -2.58 -2.86 12.80
CA GLY A 94 -2.74 -2.22 11.51
C GLY A 94 -2.72 -0.68 11.62
N PRO A 95 -2.30 0.05 10.57
CA PRO A 95 -2.32 1.52 10.58
C PRO A 95 -3.73 2.09 10.38
N GLN A 96 -4.64 1.34 9.75
CA GLN A 96 -6.05 1.70 9.55
C GLN A 96 -6.85 1.67 10.86
N LEU A 97 -8.02 2.30 10.86
CA LEU A 97 -9.06 2.01 11.85
C LEU A 97 -9.77 0.73 11.45
N PHE A 98 -9.82 -0.25 12.34
CA PHE A 98 -10.60 -1.46 12.13
C PHE A 98 -11.84 -1.42 13.02
N VAL A 99 -13.00 -1.67 12.43
CA VAL A 99 -14.27 -1.76 13.16
C VAL A 99 -14.85 -3.13 12.92
N HIS A 100 -15.12 -3.86 14.00
CA HIS A 100 -15.86 -5.12 13.95
C HIS A 100 -17.35 -4.81 13.88
N ILE A 101 -18.02 -5.37 12.87
CA ILE A 101 -19.45 -5.25 12.68
C ILE A 101 -20.03 -6.66 12.67
N GLU A 102 -20.90 -6.94 13.64
CA GLU A 102 -21.55 -8.25 13.77
C GLU A 102 -22.62 -8.47 12.70
N ASP A 103 -23.32 -7.39 12.32
CA ASP A 103 -24.46 -7.44 11.42
C ASP A 103 -24.31 -6.47 10.25
N LYS A 104 -24.54 -6.98 9.04
CA LYS A 104 -24.44 -6.22 7.79
C LYS A 104 -25.41 -5.04 7.74
N ASP A 105 -26.55 -5.12 8.42
CA ASP A 105 -27.56 -4.07 8.40
C ASP A 105 -27.07 -2.78 9.08
N LYS A 106 -26.05 -2.87 9.94
CA LYS A 106 -25.41 -1.70 10.57
C LYS A 106 -24.44 -0.96 9.63
N LEU A 107 -24.12 -1.51 8.46
CA LEU A 107 -23.13 -0.94 7.54
C LEU A 107 -23.63 0.33 6.83
N SER A 108 -24.89 0.36 6.40
CA SER A 108 -25.42 1.47 5.58
C SER A 108 -25.48 2.79 6.33
N ASN A 109 -25.57 2.73 7.66
CA ASN A 109 -25.66 3.88 8.54
C ASN A 109 -24.32 4.21 9.22
N TYR A 110 -23.24 3.51 8.87
CA TYR A 110 -21.95 3.75 9.49
C TYR A 110 -21.41 5.14 9.12
N THR A 111 -21.09 5.92 10.13
CA THR A 111 -20.38 7.20 10.02
C THR A 111 -19.12 7.14 10.86
N VAL A 112 -18.01 7.61 10.31
CA VAL A 112 -16.75 7.74 11.05
C VAL A 112 -16.71 9.11 11.70
N GLU A 113 -16.37 9.17 12.99
CA GLU A 113 -16.18 10.45 13.66
C GLU A 113 -14.96 11.19 13.08
N ILE A 114 -15.10 12.50 12.89
CA ILE A 114 -14.03 13.35 12.35
C ILE A 114 -12.79 13.29 13.26
N SER A 115 -12.99 13.26 14.57
CA SER A 115 -11.94 13.15 15.60
C SER A 115 -11.11 11.87 15.44
N GLU A 116 -11.75 10.74 15.18
CA GLU A 116 -11.10 9.45 14.94
C GLU A 116 -10.40 9.41 13.59
N LEU A 117 -11.06 9.92 12.55
CA LEU A 117 -10.51 9.98 11.21
C LEU A 117 -9.20 10.78 11.17
N ILE A 118 -9.13 11.91 11.89
CA ILE A 118 -7.90 12.71 12.01
C ILE A 118 -6.77 11.90 12.63
N LYS A 119 -7.01 11.21 13.75
CA LYS A 119 -5.99 10.36 14.42
C LYS A 119 -5.50 9.24 13.51
N VAL A 120 -6.41 8.62 12.76
CA VAL A 120 -6.08 7.51 11.85
C VAL A 120 -5.24 8.02 10.68
N ARG A 121 -5.62 9.16 10.10
CA ARG A 121 -4.90 9.78 8.98
C ARG A 121 -3.53 10.29 9.39
N GLU A 122 -3.37 10.77 10.62
CA GLU A 122 -2.06 11.06 11.20
C GLU A 122 -1.18 9.80 11.27
N ARG A 123 -1.71 8.67 11.75
CA ARG A 123 -0.97 7.39 11.76
C ARG A 123 -0.60 6.92 10.35
N LEU A 124 -1.53 7.05 9.40
CA LEU A 124 -1.29 6.68 8.00
C LEU A 124 -0.22 7.57 7.38
N LEU A 125 -0.28 8.89 7.59
CA LEU A 125 0.74 9.83 7.11
C LEU A 125 2.13 9.45 7.64
N ILE A 126 2.25 9.18 8.94
CA ILE A 126 3.52 8.76 9.53
C ILE A 126 4.04 7.48 8.87
N GLY A 127 3.18 6.48 8.67
CA GLY A 127 3.56 5.22 8.02
C GLY A 127 4.01 5.40 6.56
N GLU A 128 3.29 6.21 5.80
CA GLU A 128 3.64 6.54 4.41
C GLU A 128 4.95 7.32 4.33
N LEU A 129 5.17 8.29 5.21
CA LEU A 129 6.42 9.05 5.26
C LEU A 129 7.62 8.17 5.66
N GLN A 130 7.42 7.21 6.57
CA GLN A 130 8.44 6.19 6.90
C GLN A 130 8.73 5.24 5.73
N ALA A 131 7.73 4.93 4.91
CA ALA A 131 7.94 4.12 3.71
C ALA A 131 8.67 4.92 2.63
N LEU A 132 8.27 6.17 2.41
CA LEU A 132 8.89 7.09 1.47
C LEU A 132 10.33 7.42 1.86
N SER A 133 10.66 7.54 3.15
CA SER A 133 12.05 7.83 3.57
C SER A 133 13.04 6.72 3.22
N ARG A 134 12.56 5.47 3.07
CA ARG A 134 13.38 4.36 2.56
C ARG A 134 13.69 4.50 1.06
N LEU A 135 12.82 5.17 0.31
CA LEU A 135 12.98 5.43 -1.12
C LEU A 135 13.70 6.76 -1.38
N PHE A 136 13.49 7.74 -0.51
CA PHE A 136 13.98 9.12 -0.62
C PHE A 136 14.67 9.52 0.70
N PRO A 137 15.98 9.27 0.84
CA PRO A 137 16.73 9.54 2.07
C PRO A 137 16.71 11.01 2.54
N GLN A 138 16.38 11.95 1.65
CA GLN A 138 16.24 13.37 1.96
C GLN A 138 15.04 13.72 2.85
N LEU A 139 14.10 12.79 3.06
CA LEU A 139 13.00 12.95 4.02
C LEU A 139 13.55 12.89 5.45
N THR A 140 13.61 14.04 6.12
CA THR A 140 14.30 14.21 7.40
C THR A 140 13.63 13.43 8.54
N PRO A 141 14.41 12.88 9.51
CA PRO A 141 13.88 12.19 10.69
C PRO A 141 12.94 13.01 11.58
N GLY A 142 13.01 14.35 11.51
CA GLY A 142 12.18 15.26 12.32
C GLY A 142 10.67 15.25 12.01
N ILE A 143 10.27 14.57 10.93
CA ILE A 143 8.86 14.32 10.56
C ILE A 143 8.38 12.96 11.10
N LEU A 144 9.31 12.06 11.44
CA LEU A 144 9.02 10.67 11.80
C LEU A 144 8.72 10.56 13.30
N VAL A 145 7.44 10.61 13.65
CA VAL A 145 6.99 10.37 15.03
C VAL A 145 6.94 8.85 15.28
N SER A 146 7.48 8.41 16.43
CA SER A 146 7.39 7.01 16.84
C SER A 146 5.96 6.65 17.22
N ARG A 147 5.45 5.54 16.69
CA ARG A 147 4.10 5.03 16.99
C ARG A 147 4.10 4.46 18.41
N GLN A 148 3.36 5.07 19.33
CA GLN A 148 3.00 4.41 20.58
C GLN A 148 1.74 3.56 20.38
N PRO A 149 1.76 2.26 20.68
CA PRO A 149 0.54 1.45 20.65
C PRO A 149 -0.43 1.90 21.75
N VAL A 150 -1.73 1.89 21.44
CA VAL A 150 -2.77 2.18 22.43
C VAL A 150 -2.70 1.14 23.55
N ALA A 151 -2.63 1.63 24.79
CA ALA A 151 -2.52 0.82 26.00
C ALA A 151 -3.91 0.32 26.42
N GLU A 152 -4.35 -0.81 25.85
CA GLU A 152 -5.50 -1.57 26.34
C GLU A 152 -5.04 -2.76 27.20
N ILE A 153 -5.87 -3.08 28.20
CA ILE A 153 -5.71 -4.25 29.07
C ILE A 153 -5.94 -5.51 28.22
N PRO A 154 -4.99 -6.46 28.16
CA PRO A 154 -5.11 -7.62 27.29
C PRO A 154 -6.05 -8.68 27.85
N ARG A 155 -6.72 -9.42 26.97
CA ARG A 155 -7.54 -10.59 27.33
C ARG A 155 -6.70 -11.86 27.38
N VAL A 156 -6.78 -12.62 28.46
CA VAL A 156 -5.93 -13.78 28.70
C VAL A 156 -6.76 -15.00 29.09
N ALA A 157 -6.51 -16.13 28.42
CA ALA A 157 -6.99 -17.44 28.86
C ALA A 157 -5.86 -18.21 29.54
N VAL A 158 -6.20 -18.96 30.58
CA VAL A 158 -5.28 -19.89 31.24
C VAL A 158 -5.81 -21.31 31.02
N ILE A 159 -5.00 -22.16 30.41
CA ILE A 159 -5.36 -23.55 30.06
C ILE A 159 -4.33 -24.51 30.65
N GLY A 160 -4.73 -25.74 30.98
CA GLY A 160 -3.82 -26.76 31.48
C GLY A 160 -4.55 -27.98 32.05
N PRO A 161 -3.86 -29.12 32.18
CA PRO A 161 -4.44 -30.33 32.76
C PRO A 161 -4.55 -30.26 34.30
N ASP A 162 -3.79 -29.39 34.97
CA ASP A 162 -3.86 -29.17 36.41
C ASP A 162 -4.73 -27.96 36.75
N MET A 163 -5.97 -28.24 37.18
CA MET A 163 -6.95 -27.20 37.52
C MET A 163 -6.57 -26.36 38.75
N GLN A 164 -5.77 -26.90 39.69
CA GLN A 164 -5.34 -26.14 40.87
C GLN A 164 -4.27 -25.12 40.46
N ALA A 165 -3.28 -25.55 39.67
CA ALA A 165 -2.26 -24.66 39.14
C ALA A 165 -2.86 -23.58 38.22
N VAL A 166 -3.86 -23.92 37.41
CA VAL A 166 -4.64 -22.95 36.62
C VAL A 166 -5.34 -21.93 37.51
N ALA A 167 -6.01 -22.34 38.58
CA ALA A 167 -6.73 -21.44 39.48
C ALA A 167 -5.79 -20.46 40.22
N LEU A 168 -4.63 -20.94 40.68
CA LEU A 168 -3.60 -20.11 41.30
C LEU A 168 -3.10 -19.03 40.33
N LEU A 169 -2.80 -19.43 39.10
CA LEU A 169 -2.26 -18.53 38.10
C LEU A 169 -3.30 -17.50 37.61
N ARG A 170 -4.57 -17.90 37.49
CA ARG A 170 -5.67 -16.95 37.24
C ARG A 170 -5.74 -15.89 38.34
N THR A 171 -5.61 -16.29 39.59
CA THR A 171 -5.63 -15.35 40.73
C THR A 171 -4.45 -14.35 40.66
N GLN A 172 -3.27 -14.82 40.24
CA GLN A 172 -2.09 -13.96 40.05
C GLN A 172 -2.26 -12.98 38.87
N LEU A 173 -2.91 -13.38 37.79
CA LEU A 173 -3.06 -12.58 36.58
C LEU A 173 -4.23 -11.58 36.65
N ALA A 174 -5.31 -11.91 37.36
CA ALA A 174 -6.53 -11.11 37.46
C ALA A 174 -6.35 -9.60 37.74
N PRO A 175 -5.36 -9.14 38.55
CA PRO A 175 -5.14 -7.71 38.79
C PRO A 175 -4.61 -6.93 37.58
N HIS A 176 -4.06 -7.62 36.57
CA HIS A 176 -3.30 -7.01 35.48
C HIS A 176 -3.92 -7.22 34.10
N VAL A 177 -4.80 -8.21 33.94
CA VAL A 177 -5.38 -8.63 32.65
C VAL A 177 -6.86 -8.99 32.78
N GLU A 178 -7.59 -8.93 31.67
CA GLU A 178 -8.98 -9.41 31.61
C GLU A 178 -8.98 -10.92 31.37
N LEU A 179 -9.39 -11.71 32.36
CA LEU A 179 -9.47 -13.16 32.22
C LEU A 179 -10.74 -13.54 31.45
N SER A 180 -10.57 -14.32 30.38
CA SER A 180 -11.68 -14.85 29.60
C SER A 180 -11.43 -16.30 29.21
N ASP A 181 -12.49 -17.10 29.23
CA ASP A 181 -12.51 -18.48 28.72
C ASP A 181 -13.02 -18.54 27.28
N SER A 182 -13.31 -17.39 26.66
CA SER A 182 -13.79 -17.30 25.29
C SER A 182 -12.70 -17.54 24.24
N ALA A 183 -13.11 -17.86 23.01
CA ALA A 183 -12.18 -18.07 21.90
C ALA A 183 -11.45 -16.77 21.48
N GLY A 184 -12.01 -15.62 21.85
CA GLY A 184 -11.41 -14.32 21.65
C GLY A 184 -10.55 -13.90 22.84
N VAL A 185 -9.39 -14.51 23.01
CA VAL A 185 -8.33 -14.02 23.91
C VAL A 185 -7.10 -13.58 23.13
N ASP A 186 -6.32 -12.65 23.68
CA ASP A 186 -5.15 -12.06 23.03
C ASP A 186 -3.85 -12.84 23.30
N VAL A 187 -3.80 -13.53 24.45
CA VAL A 187 -2.70 -14.41 24.87
C VAL A 187 -3.30 -15.62 25.58
N VAL A 188 -2.73 -16.80 25.33
CA VAL A 188 -3.03 -18.02 26.09
C VAL A 188 -1.83 -18.34 26.97
N VAL A 189 -2.07 -18.66 28.23
CA VAL A 189 -1.07 -19.16 29.16
C VAL A 189 -1.35 -20.64 29.42
N ALA A 190 -0.42 -21.50 29.01
CA ALA A 190 -0.50 -22.92 29.21
C ALA A 190 0.30 -23.32 30.46
N VAL A 191 -0.42 -23.96 31.39
CA VAL A 191 0.11 -24.51 32.63
C VAL A 191 0.23 -26.02 32.45
N ALA A 192 1.38 -26.58 32.80
CA ALA A 192 1.60 -28.02 32.73
C ALA A 192 1.16 -28.70 34.02
N GLY A 193 0.92 -30.02 33.95
CA GLY A 193 0.75 -30.84 35.15
C GLY A 193 2.08 -31.09 35.89
N PRO A 194 2.05 -31.85 36.99
CA PRO A 194 3.24 -32.14 37.81
C PRO A 194 4.39 -32.80 37.03
N THR A 195 4.08 -33.54 35.98
CA THR A 195 5.03 -34.26 35.13
C THR A 195 5.42 -33.48 33.86
N GLY A 196 5.00 -32.22 33.74
CA GLY A 196 5.19 -31.42 32.53
C GLY A 196 4.09 -31.64 31.50
N PHE A 197 4.30 -31.11 30.28
CA PHE A 197 3.37 -31.31 29.17
C PHE A 197 3.56 -32.68 28.55
N LEU A 198 2.45 -33.41 28.39
CA LEU A 198 2.42 -34.71 27.76
C LEU A 198 1.99 -34.58 26.29
N LEU A 199 2.27 -35.60 25.47
CA LEU A 199 1.83 -35.61 24.07
C LEU A 199 0.31 -35.54 23.90
N VAL A 200 -0.45 -35.98 24.92
CA VAL A 200 -1.92 -35.87 24.94
C VAL A 200 -2.40 -34.41 25.04
N ASP A 201 -1.57 -33.50 25.56
CA ASP A 201 -1.90 -32.08 25.66
C ASP A 201 -1.69 -31.33 24.33
N ALA A 202 -0.94 -31.93 23.40
CA ALA A 202 -0.54 -31.31 22.15
C ALA A 202 -1.72 -30.78 21.30
N PRO A 203 -2.85 -31.50 21.13
CA PRO A 203 -3.98 -30.99 20.33
C PRO A 203 -4.58 -29.70 20.90
N ILE A 204 -4.72 -29.60 22.23
CA ILE A 204 -5.29 -28.41 22.90
C ILE A 204 -4.34 -27.21 22.74
N LEU A 205 -3.04 -27.45 22.92
CA LEU A 205 -2.01 -26.42 22.77
C LEU A 205 -1.87 -25.94 21.33
N GLN A 206 -1.96 -26.85 20.35
CA GLN A 206 -1.93 -26.51 18.93
C GLN A 206 -3.16 -25.71 18.52
N ASP A 207 -4.36 -26.13 18.94
CA ASP A 207 -5.58 -25.39 18.66
C ASP A 207 -5.55 -23.97 19.27
N ALA A 208 -5.12 -23.84 20.53
CA ALA A 208 -4.92 -22.52 21.16
C ALA A 208 -3.90 -21.66 20.39
N TRP A 209 -2.79 -22.27 19.95
CA TRP A 209 -1.78 -21.59 19.13
C TRP A 209 -2.32 -21.17 17.76
N HIS A 210 -3.12 -22.01 17.11
CA HIS A 210 -3.74 -21.73 15.82
C HIS A 210 -4.78 -20.61 15.91
N ARG A 211 -5.56 -20.55 16.99
CA ARG A 211 -6.58 -19.51 17.20
C ARG A 211 -6.00 -18.16 17.62
N VAL A 212 -5.03 -18.17 18.54
CA VAL A 212 -4.55 -16.94 19.22
C VAL A 212 -3.18 -16.49 18.71
N GLY A 213 -2.31 -17.41 18.30
CA GLY A 213 -0.96 -17.09 17.80
C GLY A 213 0.02 -16.55 18.85
N ARG A 214 -0.40 -16.47 20.12
CA ARG A 214 0.44 -16.08 21.26
C ARG A 214 0.20 -17.05 22.42
N LEU A 215 1.22 -17.87 22.71
CA LEU A 215 1.17 -18.88 23.75
C LEU A 215 2.36 -18.68 24.69
N VAL A 216 2.08 -18.51 25.98
CA VAL A 216 3.07 -18.54 27.05
C VAL A 216 3.02 -19.93 27.69
N VAL A 217 4.16 -20.57 27.89
CA VAL A 217 4.24 -21.93 28.47
C VAL A 217 5.01 -21.93 29.78
N CYS A 218 4.43 -22.56 30.81
CA CYS A 218 5.07 -22.69 32.13
C CYS A 218 6.08 -23.84 32.22
N SER A 219 6.10 -24.73 31.21
CA SER A 219 6.99 -25.89 31.15
C SER A 219 7.44 -26.14 29.69
N PRO A 220 8.60 -26.78 29.44
CA PRO A 220 9.05 -27.09 28.09
C PRO A 220 8.02 -27.93 27.32
N LEU A 221 7.77 -27.56 26.06
CA LEU A 221 6.88 -28.29 25.17
C LEU A 221 7.61 -29.48 24.52
N PRO A 222 6.90 -30.57 24.17
CA PRO A 222 7.43 -31.61 23.30
C PRO A 222 7.91 -31.04 21.95
N VAL A 223 8.97 -31.64 21.39
CA VAL A 223 9.56 -31.21 20.12
C VAL A 223 8.50 -31.22 19.01
N GLY A 224 8.42 -30.11 18.25
CA GLY A 224 7.48 -29.95 17.14
C GLY A 224 6.11 -29.37 17.53
N VAL A 225 5.83 -29.18 18.83
CA VAL A 225 4.60 -28.54 19.31
C VAL A 225 4.83 -27.03 19.46
N CYS A 226 4.06 -26.22 18.73
CA CYS A 226 3.99 -24.75 18.85
C CYS A 226 5.39 -24.07 18.91
N PRO A 227 6.19 -24.09 17.82
CA PRO A 227 7.59 -23.65 17.83
C PRO A 227 7.81 -22.16 18.16
N GLY A 228 6.75 -21.34 18.16
CA GLY A 228 6.79 -19.93 18.54
C GLY A 228 6.29 -19.64 19.96
N ALA A 229 6.02 -20.67 20.77
CA ALA A 229 5.61 -20.50 22.16
C ALA A 229 6.73 -19.86 22.99
N VAL A 230 6.35 -18.99 23.92
CA VAL A 230 7.29 -18.23 24.76
C VAL A 230 7.30 -18.82 26.16
N PRO A 231 8.46 -19.18 26.75
CA PRO A 231 8.51 -19.64 28.13
C PRO A 231 8.12 -18.51 29.09
N ALA A 232 7.40 -18.84 30.17
CA ALA A 232 6.91 -17.87 31.15
C ALA A 232 8.02 -17.05 31.84
N GLY A 233 9.24 -17.60 31.92
CA GLY A 233 10.37 -16.93 32.58
C GLY A 233 10.18 -16.80 34.10
N SER A 234 10.88 -15.84 34.71
CA SER A 234 10.80 -15.56 36.16
C SER A 234 9.56 -14.75 36.55
N ASP A 235 9.06 -13.89 35.65
CA ASP A 235 7.83 -13.12 35.85
C ASP A 235 6.86 -13.37 34.68
N ILE A 236 5.79 -14.09 34.99
CA ILE A 236 4.77 -14.45 34.02
C ILE A 236 3.88 -13.26 33.64
N VAL A 237 3.64 -12.32 34.56
CA VAL A 237 2.80 -11.15 34.32
C VAL A 237 3.51 -10.24 33.32
N GLU A 238 4.80 -9.96 33.55
CA GLU A 238 5.60 -9.16 32.62
C GLU A 238 5.64 -9.82 31.23
N THR A 239 5.86 -11.13 31.17
CA THR A 239 5.94 -11.89 29.92
C THR A 239 4.62 -11.82 29.14
N VAL A 240 3.48 -11.99 29.82
CA VAL A 240 2.15 -11.90 29.20
C VAL A 240 1.89 -10.49 28.68
N LEU A 241 2.16 -9.46 29.47
CA LEU A 241 1.96 -8.06 29.05
C LEU A 241 2.86 -7.69 27.88
N LYS A 242 4.12 -8.13 27.90
CA LYS A 242 5.09 -7.92 26.83
C LYS A 242 4.63 -8.61 25.54
N LEU A 243 4.19 -9.87 25.63
CA LEU A 243 3.75 -10.65 24.48
C LEU A 243 2.46 -10.09 23.87
N ALA A 244 1.51 -9.64 24.68
CA ALA A 244 0.28 -8.99 24.22
C ALA A 244 0.54 -7.70 23.42
N ARG A 245 1.61 -6.98 23.75
CA ARG A 245 2.04 -5.73 23.08
C ARG A 245 2.81 -5.96 21.78
N MET A 246 3.23 -7.19 21.48
CA MET A 246 3.92 -7.49 20.22
C MET A 246 2.93 -7.86 19.12
N PRO A 247 3.11 -7.40 17.87
CA PRO A 247 2.32 -7.90 16.75
C PRO A 247 2.51 -9.40 16.61
N ILE A 248 1.43 -10.13 16.32
CA ILE A 248 1.54 -11.54 15.99
C ILE A 248 2.38 -11.64 14.73
N LYS A 249 3.42 -12.48 14.77
CA LYS A 249 4.17 -12.88 13.59
C LYS A 249 3.29 -13.82 12.76
N GLU A 250 2.34 -13.24 12.03
CA GLU A 250 1.66 -14.00 10.98
C GLU A 250 2.69 -14.37 9.92
N GLN A 251 2.72 -15.65 9.56
CA GLN A 251 3.27 -16.04 8.27
C GLN A 251 2.35 -15.40 7.24
N PHE A 252 2.79 -14.29 6.65
CA PHE A 252 2.06 -13.69 5.53
C PHE A 252 1.85 -14.79 4.49
N PRO A 253 0.62 -14.96 3.96
CA PRO A 253 0.42 -15.88 2.86
C PRO A 253 1.41 -15.50 1.78
N GLN A 254 2.25 -16.44 1.36
CA GLN A 254 3.21 -16.20 0.28
C GLN A 254 2.40 -15.66 -0.90
N VAL A 255 2.69 -14.43 -1.31
CA VAL A 255 2.04 -13.85 -2.47
C VAL A 255 2.45 -14.73 -3.65
N PRO A 256 1.52 -15.44 -4.31
CA PRO A 256 1.87 -16.29 -5.44
C PRO A 256 2.60 -15.43 -6.47
N SER A 257 3.75 -15.88 -6.94
CA SER A 257 4.61 -15.08 -7.83
C SER A 257 3.87 -14.53 -9.05
N GLY A 258 2.92 -15.29 -9.62
CA GLY A 258 2.07 -14.84 -10.72
C GLY A 258 1.10 -13.69 -10.38
N ARG A 259 0.81 -13.45 -9.10
CA ARG A 259 -0.05 -12.32 -8.67
C ARG A 259 0.69 -10.98 -8.79
N TRP A 260 2.02 -10.98 -8.60
CA TRP A 260 2.85 -9.81 -8.88
C TRP A 260 2.86 -9.49 -10.37
N ASP A 261 3.02 -10.50 -11.22
CA ASP A 261 2.96 -10.33 -12.68
C ASP A 261 1.61 -9.74 -13.12
N GLN A 262 0.50 -10.19 -12.52
CA GLN A 262 -0.83 -9.63 -12.81
C GLN A 262 -1.00 -8.17 -12.38
N VAL A 263 -0.44 -7.78 -11.24
CA VAL A 263 -0.49 -6.39 -10.75
C VAL A 263 0.34 -5.48 -11.66
N VAL A 264 1.55 -5.90 -12.02
CA VAL A 264 2.41 -5.16 -12.95
C VAL A 264 1.75 -5.05 -14.32
N ALA A 265 1.20 -6.13 -14.86
CA ALA A 265 0.48 -6.10 -16.14
C ALA A 265 -0.77 -5.22 -16.11
N ARG A 266 -1.38 -5.00 -14.94
CA ARG A 266 -2.51 -4.06 -14.78
C ARG A 266 -2.01 -2.62 -14.75
N TRP A 267 -0.88 -2.36 -14.10
CA TRP A 267 -0.23 -1.06 -14.09
C TRP A 267 0.25 -0.65 -15.48
N GLU A 268 0.96 -1.54 -16.19
CA GLU A 268 1.40 -1.32 -17.58
C GLU A 268 0.22 -1.01 -18.49
N ARG A 269 -0.88 -1.77 -18.38
CA ARG A 269 -2.11 -1.48 -19.13
C ARG A 269 -2.68 -0.10 -18.83
N LYS A 270 -2.67 0.34 -17.58
CA LYS A 270 -3.17 1.65 -17.20
C LYS A 270 -2.30 2.76 -17.79
N ASP A 271 -0.98 2.61 -17.70
CA ASP A 271 -0.02 3.56 -18.25
C ASP A 271 -0.09 3.61 -19.79
N ASP A 272 -0.25 2.45 -20.46
CA ASP A 272 -0.47 2.37 -21.90
C ASP A 272 -1.76 3.09 -22.33
N LEU A 273 -2.85 2.91 -21.58
CA LEU A 273 -4.12 3.61 -21.84
C LEU A 273 -3.98 5.12 -21.64
N GLU A 274 -3.27 5.55 -20.61
CA GLU A 274 -3.01 6.97 -20.34
C GLU A 274 -2.14 7.59 -21.44
N PHE A 275 -1.08 6.89 -21.85
CA PHE A 275 -0.22 7.29 -22.96
C PHE A 275 -0.98 7.37 -24.29
N GLN A 276 -1.87 6.40 -24.56
CA GLN A 276 -2.74 6.44 -25.74
C GLN A 276 -3.66 7.65 -25.72
N LYS A 277 -4.22 8.04 -24.57
CA LYS A 277 -5.03 9.26 -24.45
C LYS A 277 -4.23 10.50 -24.84
N PHE A 278 -3.00 10.64 -24.36
CA PHE A 278 -2.14 11.76 -24.75
C PHE A 278 -1.82 11.74 -26.25
N ARG A 279 -1.58 10.56 -26.83
CA ARG A 279 -1.34 10.39 -28.27
C ARG A 279 -2.53 10.83 -29.11
N LEU A 280 -3.75 10.46 -28.69
CA LEU A 280 -4.99 10.85 -29.37
C LEU A 280 -5.21 12.37 -29.36
N HIS A 281 -4.90 13.03 -28.23
CA HIS A 281 -5.02 14.49 -28.09
C HIS A 281 -3.79 15.25 -28.62
N ASN A 282 -2.77 14.54 -29.12
CA ASN A 282 -1.46 15.08 -29.50
C ASN A 282 -0.82 15.96 -28.40
N ASP A 283 -1.09 15.65 -27.13
CA ASP A 283 -0.65 16.41 -25.97
C ASP A 283 0.71 15.91 -25.46
N ARG A 284 1.77 16.39 -26.10
CA ARG A 284 3.16 15.99 -25.82
C ARG A 284 3.71 16.64 -24.55
N GLU A 285 3.21 17.83 -24.20
CA GLU A 285 3.57 18.49 -22.95
C GLU A 285 2.92 17.82 -21.75
N GLY A 286 1.69 17.33 -21.89
CA GLY A 286 1.03 16.47 -20.91
C GLY A 286 1.84 15.21 -20.60
N VAL A 287 2.37 14.53 -21.64
CA VAL A 287 3.27 13.38 -21.47
C VAL A 287 4.52 13.76 -20.68
N ARG A 288 5.20 14.85 -21.04
CA ARG A 288 6.41 15.31 -20.33
C ARG A 288 6.14 15.71 -18.88
N ARG A 289 4.97 16.28 -18.60
CA ARG A 289 4.57 16.62 -17.22
C ARG A 289 4.25 15.37 -16.40
N ARG A 290 3.60 14.39 -17.02
CA ARG A 290 3.15 13.15 -16.37
C ARG A 290 4.29 12.21 -16.03
N TRP A 291 5.18 11.95 -16.98
CA TRP A 291 6.34 11.10 -16.80
C TRP A 291 7.58 12.01 -16.74
N ASN A 292 8.23 12.06 -15.58
CA ASN A 292 9.37 12.94 -15.27
C ASN A 292 10.67 12.47 -15.96
N ILE A 293 10.60 12.22 -17.27
CA ILE A 293 11.66 11.65 -18.11
C ILE A 293 12.00 12.66 -19.22
N ALA A 294 13.28 12.77 -19.56
CA ALA A 294 13.72 13.55 -20.70
C ALA A 294 13.27 12.91 -22.03
N PHE A 295 12.09 13.32 -22.54
CA PHE A 295 11.57 12.87 -23.82
C PHE A 295 12.33 13.49 -25.01
N PRO A 296 12.22 12.90 -26.23
CA PRO A 296 12.85 13.45 -27.41
C PRO A 296 12.40 14.90 -27.67
N GLY A 297 13.29 15.69 -28.29
CA GLY A 297 12.98 17.07 -28.69
C GLY A 297 11.73 17.16 -29.59
N GLU A 298 11.14 18.36 -29.65
CA GLU A 298 9.97 18.61 -30.50
C GLU A 298 10.27 18.24 -31.97
N PRO A 299 9.37 17.52 -32.66
CA PRO A 299 9.57 17.18 -34.06
C PRO A 299 9.50 18.46 -34.91
N ARG A 300 10.67 18.95 -35.31
CA ARG A 300 10.82 20.04 -36.27
C ARG A 300 10.81 19.49 -37.69
N ILE A 301 10.16 20.23 -38.59
CA ILE A 301 10.26 19.97 -40.03
C ILE A 301 11.71 20.23 -40.43
N ALA A 302 12.32 19.33 -41.21
CA ALA A 302 13.69 19.50 -41.64
C ALA A 302 13.79 20.74 -42.54
N THR A 303 14.80 21.59 -42.32
CA THR A 303 15.03 22.82 -43.08
C THR A 303 15.08 22.55 -44.59
N GLN A 304 15.61 21.40 -45.00
CA GLN A 304 15.63 20.93 -46.39
C GLN A 304 14.24 20.83 -47.02
N VAL A 305 13.21 20.38 -46.28
CA VAL A 305 11.84 20.27 -46.82
C VAL A 305 11.25 21.66 -47.06
N LEU A 306 11.55 22.62 -46.18
CA LEU A 306 11.14 24.02 -46.34
C LEU A 306 11.86 24.69 -47.52
N ILE A 307 13.16 24.40 -47.70
CA ILE A 307 13.95 24.90 -48.83
C ILE A 307 13.42 24.34 -50.16
N MET A 308 13.15 23.04 -50.22
CA MET A 308 12.58 22.41 -51.42
C MET A 308 11.19 22.95 -51.75
N ALA A 309 10.35 23.18 -50.73
CA ALA A 309 9.05 23.81 -50.88
C ALA A 309 9.15 25.25 -51.43
N ALA A 310 10.04 26.06 -50.85
CA ALA A 310 10.28 27.44 -51.28
C ALA A 310 10.82 27.50 -52.71
N PHE A 311 11.74 26.60 -53.06
CA PHE A 311 12.29 26.49 -54.41
C PHE A 311 11.23 26.07 -55.43
N ALA A 312 10.40 25.07 -55.10
CA ALA A 312 9.30 24.63 -55.97
C ALA A 312 8.34 25.78 -56.27
N ILE A 313 7.94 26.54 -55.24
CA ILE A 313 7.07 27.72 -55.38
C ILE A 313 7.73 28.78 -56.28
N LEU A 314 8.99 29.14 -56.00
CA LEU A 314 9.75 30.14 -56.74
C LEU A 314 9.89 29.79 -58.24
N VAL A 315 10.23 28.55 -58.55
CA VAL A 315 10.38 28.08 -59.93
C VAL A 315 9.05 28.13 -60.67
N THR A 316 7.95 27.74 -60.03
CA THR A 316 6.62 27.82 -60.65
C THR A 316 6.11 29.25 -60.83
N THR A 317 6.40 30.15 -59.89
CA THR A 317 6.09 31.58 -60.08
C THR A 317 6.80 32.20 -61.28
N LEU A 318 8.01 31.73 -61.60
CA LEU A 318 8.82 32.27 -62.70
C LEU A 318 8.47 31.65 -64.07
N LEU A 319 8.08 30.36 -64.10
CA LEU A 319 7.89 29.63 -65.36
C LEU A 319 6.42 29.54 -65.80
N ARG A 320 5.49 29.30 -64.89
CA ARG A 320 4.07 29.09 -65.18
C ARG A 320 3.19 29.42 -63.98
N LEU A 321 2.69 30.66 -63.95
CA LEU A 321 1.84 31.14 -62.85
C LEU A 321 0.54 30.33 -62.73
N ASP A 322 0.00 29.83 -63.83
CA ASP A 322 -1.27 29.09 -63.87
C ASP A 322 -1.23 27.75 -63.11
N SER A 323 -0.04 27.15 -62.92
CA SER A 323 0.12 25.88 -62.18
C SER A 323 0.41 26.06 -60.69
N LEU A 324 0.54 27.30 -60.21
CA LEU A 324 0.83 27.66 -58.83
C LEU A 324 -0.15 27.08 -57.78
N PRO A 325 -1.48 27.07 -57.96
CA PRO A 325 -2.38 26.48 -56.96
C PRO A 325 -2.19 24.96 -56.78
N LEU A 326 -1.89 24.23 -57.86
CA LEU A 326 -1.57 22.80 -57.81
C LEU A 326 -0.26 22.53 -57.06
N VAL A 327 0.74 23.38 -57.29
CA VAL A 327 2.06 23.27 -56.63
C VAL A 327 1.96 23.60 -55.15
N LEU A 328 1.21 24.64 -54.77
CA LEU A 328 0.93 24.96 -53.37
C LEU A 328 0.22 23.82 -52.66
N LEU A 329 -0.78 23.19 -53.29
CA LEU A 329 -1.47 22.03 -52.74
C LEU A 329 -0.51 20.85 -52.54
N MET A 330 0.34 20.57 -53.51
CA MET A 330 1.32 19.48 -53.45
C MET A 330 2.36 19.71 -52.34
N VAL A 331 2.88 20.93 -52.23
CA VAL A 331 3.80 21.35 -51.16
C VAL A 331 3.12 21.23 -49.79
N PHE A 332 1.87 21.68 -49.67
CA PHE A 332 1.10 21.58 -48.45
C PHE A 332 0.92 20.12 -48.00
N ILE A 333 0.58 19.22 -48.93
CA ILE A 333 0.45 17.78 -48.67
C ILE A 333 1.80 17.19 -48.24
N GLN A 334 2.91 17.54 -48.91
CA GLN A 334 4.24 17.05 -48.57
C GLN A 334 4.67 17.50 -47.17
N VAL A 335 4.46 18.77 -46.82
CA VAL A 335 4.79 19.31 -45.49
C VAL A 335 3.93 18.65 -44.41
N LEU A 336 2.64 18.44 -44.66
CA LEU A 336 1.75 17.72 -43.75
C LEU A 336 2.20 16.27 -43.54
N ASN A 337 2.56 15.55 -44.60
CA ASN A 337 3.02 14.17 -44.51
C ASN A 337 4.37 14.06 -43.78
N ALA A 338 5.30 14.99 -44.04
CA ALA A 338 6.57 15.06 -43.34
C ALA A 338 6.37 15.34 -41.84
N ARG A 339 5.46 16.26 -41.50
CA ARG A 339 5.09 16.56 -40.11
C ARG A 339 4.44 15.35 -39.44
N ARG A 340 3.47 14.70 -40.07
CA ARG A 340 2.81 13.50 -39.55
C ARG A 340 3.82 12.38 -39.27
N SER A 341 4.69 12.07 -40.23
CA SER A 341 5.73 11.05 -40.08
C SER A 341 6.66 11.32 -38.89
N LYS A 342 7.11 12.57 -38.71
CA LYS A 342 7.96 12.97 -37.58
C LYS A 342 7.22 12.88 -36.24
N VAL A 343 5.96 13.31 -36.19
CA VAL A 343 5.12 13.19 -34.99
C VAL A 343 4.90 11.71 -34.63
N THR A 344 4.59 10.85 -35.60
CA THR A 344 4.45 9.41 -35.37
C THR A 344 5.75 8.78 -34.87
N LYS A 345 6.91 9.17 -35.43
CA LYS A 345 8.23 8.72 -34.95
C LYS A 345 8.49 9.16 -33.51
N TRP A 346 8.14 10.40 -33.17
CA TRP A 346 8.25 10.92 -31.80
C TRP A 346 7.42 10.08 -30.82
N TRP A 347 6.14 9.82 -31.13
CA TRP A 347 5.26 9.00 -30.29
C TRP A 347 5.78 7.58 -30.11
N ASN A 348 6.26 6.95 -31.18
CA ASN A 348 6.82 5.61 -31.12
C ASN A 348 8.13 5.57 -30.28
N GLN A 349 8.95 6.61 -30.35
CA GLN A 349 10.18 6.72 -29.57
C GLN A 349 9.88 6.98 -28.09
N ALA A 350 8.92 7.86 -27.79
CA ALA A 350 8.44 8.12 -26.44
C ALA A 350 7.86 6.85 -25.78
N GLN A 351 7.07 6.06 -26.52
CA GLN A 351 6.53 4.80 -26.03
C GLN A 351 7.63 3.78 -25.70
N LYS A 352 8.65 3.67 -26.57
CA LYS A 352 9.81 2.80 -26.33
C LYS A 352 10.60 3.22 -25.09
N MET A 353 10.73 4.52 -24.83
CA MET A 353 11.41 5.04 -23.64
C MET A 353 10.65 4.68 -22.36
N LEU A 354 9.31 4.76 -22.36
CA LEU A 354 8.48 4.36 -21.22
C LEU A 354 8.57 2.86 -20.90
N GLN A 355 8.62 2.01 -21.93
CA GLN A 355 8.75 0.56 -21.74
C GLN A 355 10.11 0.13 -21.18
N LEU A 356 11.15 0.94 -21.37
CA LEU A 356 12.51 0.62 -20.97
C LEU A 356 12.88 1.16 -19.59
N ASP A 357 12.16 2.17 -19.08
CA ASP A 357 12.75 3.04 -18.05
C ASP A 357 11.72 3.83 -17.22
N ILE A 358 10.95 3.16 -16.36
CA ILE A 358 10.15 3.87 -15.33
C ILE A 358 10.88 3.99 -13.99
N THR A 359 12.10 3.46 -13.87
CA THR A 359 12.86 3.44 -12.61
C THR A 359 14.08 4.36 -12.60
N SER A 360 14.52 4.91 -13.74
CA SER A 360 15.64 5.85 -13.80
C SER A 360 15.22 7.26 -14.24
N ARG A 361 16.05 8.26 -13.89
CA ARG A 361 15.89 9.65 -14.33
C ARG A 361 16.36 9.87 -15.78
N THR A 362 17.05 8.90 -16.38
CA THR A 362 17.79 9.05 -17.64
C THR A 362 17.41 7.93 -18.61
N ALA A 363 16.58 8.26 -19.60
CA ALA A 363 16.10 7.33 -20.61
C ALA A 363 17.27 6.53 -21.25
N GLY A 364 17.33 5.22 -20.95
CA GLY A 364 18.31 4.30 -21.52
C GLY A 364 19.18 3.56 -20.51
N ASP A 365 19.10 3.88 -19.22
CA ASP A 365 19.76 3.09 -18.19
C ASP A 365 18.91 1.86 -17.86
N LYS A 366 19.34 0.77 -18.51
CA LYS A 366 18.73 -0.55 -18.55
C LYS A 366 18.19 -0.95 -17.18
N LEU A 367 16.87 -1.02 -17.07
CA LEU A 367 16.06 -2.23 -16.86
C LEU A 367 14.62 -1.75 -16.66
N GLY A 368 13.73 -2.02 -17.62
CA GLY A 368 12.30 -1.78 -17.43
C GLY A 368 11.79 -2.49 -16.16
N PRO A 369 10.64 -2.08 -15.61
CA PRO A 369 10.17 -2.47 -14.28
C PRO A 369 10.05 -3.99 -14.14
N MET A 370 9.63 -4.68 -15.21
CA MET A 370 9.59 -6.14 -15.27
C MET A 370 10.96 -6.82 -15.23
N LYS A 371 11.98 -6.25 -15.88
CA LYS A 371 13.34 -6.80 -15.80
C LYS A 371 13.99 -6.51 -14.46
N TRP A 372 13.79 -5.31 -13.90
CA TRP A 372 14.24 -4.98 -12.55
C TRP A 372 13.59 -5.90 -11.49
N LEU A 373 12.27 -6.10 -11.55
CA LEU A 373 11.54 -7.01 -10.65
C LEU A 373 11.98 -8.47 -10.80
N ARG A 374 12.20 -8.94 -12.03
CA ARG A 374 12.73 -10.30 -12.27
C ARG A 374 14.15 -10.46 -11.74
N GLN A 375 14.97 -9.41 -11.79
CA GLN A 375 16.33 -9.43 -11.28
C GLN A 375 16.36 -9.42 -9.75
N GLN A 376 15.55 -8.57 -9.11
CA GLN A 376 15.32 -8.59 -7.65
C GLN A 376 14.80 -9.96 -7.16
N ARG A 377 13.94 -10.62 -7.94
CA ARG A 377 13.49 -11.99 -7.67
C ARG A 377 14.65 -13.00 -7.73
N LEU A 378 15.50 -12.92 -8.76
CA LEU A 378 16.68 -13.79 -8.88
C LEU A 378 17.72 -13.54 -7.78
N ASP A 379 17.81 -12.31 -7.28
CA ASP A 379 18.73 -11.92 -6.20
C ASP A 379 18.18 -12.24 -4.80
N SER A 380 16.87 -12.47 -4.65
CA SER A 380 16.24 -12.89 -3.38
C SER A 380 16.05 -14.41 -3.26
N GLU A 381 16.21 -15.15 -4.36
CA GLU A 381 16.22 -16.62 -4.42
C GLU A 381 17.65 -17.20 -4.27
N LYS A 382 18.67 -16.34 -4.10
CA LYS A 382 20.05 -16.69 -3.68
C LYS A 382 20.25 -16.33 -2.21
#